data_AF-A0A812VA39-F1
#
_entry.id   AF-A0A812VA39-F1
#
_cell.length_a   1.000
_cell.length_b   1.000
_cell.length_c   1.000
_cell.angle_alpha   90.00
_cell.angle_beta   90.00
_cell.angle_gamma   90.00
#
_symmetry.space_group_name_H-M   'P 1'
#
loop_
_entity.id
_entity.type
_entity.pdbx_description
1 polymer ?
#
loop_
_entity_poly.entity_id
_entity_poly.type
_entity_poly.pdbx_seq_one_letter_code
_entity_poly.pdbx_strand_id
1 'polypeptide(L)'
;MAGALATLLVVTSAVCVASLNRSQGDCLCLFDVDRTLTGQQDLTSPKCSQNQVHPGIKDTAYGGGDLTLSQVGQSFKGTFCTNCFVGIVTAGDVSGANSQERAILVQHLQSSGGKLPVTEWSGPSKSGEARRACTPQDAQSTLVTGCLDGTKQEAAKGIVAWLASRASIPLSNVWLFDDRSMNIKPFRGTGMNAKQISCATRNPQMQIGVCGATTQEILPAPGVSICADEEDQVVV
;
A
#
# COMPACT_ATOMS: atom_id res chain seq x y z
N MET A 1 1.85 -9.76 -78.56
CA MET A 1 0.71 -9.50 -77.66
C MET A 1 1.24 -9.53 -76.23
N ALA A 2 1.51 -8.36 -75.66
CA ALA A 2 2.08 -8.21 -74.33
C ALA A 2 0.94 -8.02 -73.31
N GLY A 3 0.83 -8.93 -72.35
CA GLY A 3 -0.09 -8.82 -71.22
C GLY A 3 0.59 -8.14 -70.04
N ALA A 4 0.07 -6.98 -69.62
CA ALA A 4 0.57 -6.27 -68.46
C ALA A 4 0.04 -6.92 -67.17
N LEU A 5 0.96 -7.34 -66.29
CA LEU A 5 0.64 -7.67 -64.89
C LEU A 5 0.38 -6.37 -64.12
N ALA A 6 -0.82 -6.24 -63.55
CA ALA A 6 -1.14 -5.19 -62.58
C ALA A 6 -0.78 -5.70 -61.17
N THR A 7 0.30 -5.16 -60.60
CA THR A 7 0.70 -5.42 -59.21
C THR A 7 -0.19 -4.62 -58.28
N LEU A 8 -1.03 -5.31 -57.50
CA LEU A 8 -1.91 -4.70 -56.49
C LEU A 8 -1.08 -4.35 -55.24
N LEU A 9 -0.80 -3.07 -55.03
CA LEU A 9 -0.20 -2.57 -53.79
C LEU A 9 -1.27 -2.52 -52.68
N VAL A 10 -1.21 -3.47 -51.74
CA VAL A 10 -2.00 -3.42 -50.52
C VAL A 10 -1.30 -2.47 -49.55
N VAL A 11 -1.84 -1.26 -49.41
CA VAL A 11 -1.43 -0.32 -48.35
C VAL A 11 -2.04 -0.81 -47.04
N THR A 12 -1.29 -1.55 -46.25
CA THR A 12 -1.67 -1.85 -44.87
C THR A 12 -1.46 -0.59 -44.04
N SER A 13 -2.52 0.17 -43.80
CA SER A 13 -2.53 1.25 -42.82
C SER A 13 -2.19 0.66 -41.45
N ALA A 14 -1.00 0.95 -40.95
CA ALA A 14 -0.64 0.68 -39.58
C ALA A 14 -1.55 1.51 -38.67
N VAL A 15 -2.56 0.86 -38.09
CA VAL A 15 -3.32 1.45 -36.99
C VAL A 15 -2.38 1.46 -35.79
N CYS A 16 -1.79 2.61 -35.51
CA CYS A 16 -1.18 2.87 -34.22
C CYS A 16 -2.29 2.72 -33.16
N VAL A 17 -2.34 1.57 -32.49
CA VAL A 17 -3.06 1.45 -31.23
C VAL A 17 -2.23 2.26 -30.24
N ALA A 18 -2.54 3.54 -30.14
CA ALA A 18 -2.06 4.35 -29.03
C ALA A 18 -2.58 3.67 -27.75
N SER A 19 -1.65 3.13 -26.95
CA SER A 19 -1.95 2.69 -25.60
C SER A 19 -2.76 3.79 -24.93
N LEU A 20 -3.98 3.45 -24.50
CA LEU A 20 -4.80 4.34 -23.69
C LEU A 20 -4.02 4.61 -22.40
N ASN A 21 -3.26 5.70 -22.40
CA ASN A 21 -2.74 6.32 -21.20
C ASN A 21 -3.96 6.80 -20.41
N ARG A 22 -4.54 5.92 -19.58
CA ARG A 22 -5.55 6.30 -18.60
C ARG A 22 -4.86 6.99 -17.43
N SER A 23 -4.19 8.11 -17.71
CA SER A 23 -3.99 9.15 -16.71
C SER A 23 -5.18 10.09 -16.84
N GLN A 24 -6.21 9.89 -16.01
CA GLN A 24 -7.25 10.91 -15.85
C GLN A 24 -7.29 11.49 -14.43
N GLY A 25 -6.29 11.23 -13.60
CA GLY A 25 -6.15 11.85 -12.29
C GLY A 25 -4.91 11.36 -11.56
N ASP A 26 -4.48 12.11 -10.54
CA ASP A 26 -3.47 11.63 -9.59
C ASP A 26 -3.96 10.34 -8.88
N CYS A 27 -3.04 9.60 -8.29
CA CYS A 27 -3.33 8.38 -7.55
C CYS A 27 -2.75 8.43 -6.14
N LEU A 28 -3.24 7.57 -5.26
CA LEU A 28 -2.79 7.44 -3.87
C LEU A 28 -2.57 5.96 -3.52
N CYS A 29 -1.36 5.64 -3.05
CA CYS A 29 -1.05 4.35 -2.43
C CYS A 29 -0.85 4.55 -0.92
N LEU A 30 -1.62 3.81 -0.13
CA LEU A 30 -1.52 3.76 1.32
C LEU A 30 -1.05 2.38 1.74
N PHE A 31 -0.13 2.34 2.70
CA PHE A 31 0.41 1.09 3.22
C PHE A 31 0.15 1.01 4.72
N ASP A 32 -0.24 -0.17 5.20
CA ASP A 32 -0.03 -0.48 6.61
C ASP A 32 1.47 -0.63 6.92
N VAL A 33 1.84 -0.58 8.20
CA VAL A 33 3.22 -0.82 8.64
C VAL A 33 3.40 -2.30 8.95
N ASP A 34 2.74 -2.76 9.99
CA ASP A 34 2.94 -4.08 10.58
C ASP A 34 2.63 -5.18 9.57
N ARG A 35 3.61 -6.04 9.29
CA ARG A 35 3.48 -7.16 8.32
C ARG A 35 3.06 -6.71 6.91
N THR A 36 3.30 -5.45 6.59
CA THR A 36 3.14 -4.85 5.26
C THR A 36 4.43 -4.16 4.82
N LEU A 37 4.77 -2.99 5.36
CA LEU A 37 6.10 -2.39 5.18
C LEU A 37 7.14 -3.09 6.04
N THR A 38 6.74 -3.71 7.15
CA THR A 38 7.59 -4.60 7.93
C THR A 38 7.27 -6.06 7.63
N GLY A 39 8.24 -6.94 7.85
CA GLY A 39 8.02 -8.36 8.05
C GLY A 39 8.01 -8.69 9.53
N GLN A 40 7.98 -9.98 9.85
CA GLN A 40 8.24 -10.43 11.21
C GLN A 40 9.61 -9.98 11.68
N GLN A 41 9.63 -9.41 12.89
CA GLN A 41 10.84 -8.97 13.54
C GLN A 41 11.87 -10.11 13.60
N ASP A 42 13.11 -9.79 13.26
CA ASP A 42 14.28 -10.67 13.21
C ASP A 42 14.18 -11.87 12.24
N LEU A 43 13.10 -11.96 11.44
CA LEU A 43 12.89 -13.08 10.53
C LEU A 43 13.33 -12.74 9.10
N THR A 44 14.33 -13.47 8.63
CA THR A 44 14.87 -13.36 7.26
C THR A 44 14.92 -14.73 6.57
N SER A 45 16.02 -15.04 5.89
CA SER A 45 16.25 -16.29 5.16
C SER A 45 16.21 -17.52 6.08
N PRO A 46 15.70 -18.69 5.61
CA PRO A 46 15.18 -18.94 4.25
C PRO A 46 13.72 -18.53 4.07
N LYS A 47 12.97 -18.27 5.15
CA LYS A 47 11.52 -18.07 5.09
C LYS A 47 11.13 -16.74 4.44
N CYS A 48 11.80 -15.67 4.84
CA CYS A 48 11.59 -14.31 4.34
C CYS A 48 12.89 -13.77 3.76
N SER A 49 13.39 -14.38 2.69
CA SER A 49 14.71 -14.06 2.11
C SER A 49 14.83 -12.63 1.58
N GLN A 50 13.71 -11.93 1.39
CA GLN A 50 13.67 -10.54 0.92
C GLN A 50 13.60 -9.54 2.07
N ASN A 51 13.53 -9.98 3.33
CA ASN A 51 13.49 -9.08 4.48
C ASN A 51 14.88 -8.54 4.83
N GLN A 52 14.92 -7.29 5.30
CA GLN A 52 16.13 -6.63 5.78
C GLN A 52 15.96 -6.20 7.24
N VAL A 53 16.82 -6.70 8.12
CA VAL A 53 16.87 -6.28 9.54
C VAL A 53 17.68 -4.99 9.66
N HIS A 54 17.21 -4.08 10.52
CA HIS A 54 17.90 -2.87 10.95
C HIS A 54 18.31 -3.02 12.43
N PRO A 55 19.53 -3.53 12.71
CA PRO A 55 19.93 -3.87 14.06
C PRO A 55 19.87 -2.69 15.02
N GLY A 56 19.34 -2.91 16.22
CA GLY A 56 19.24 -1.91 17.29
C GLY A 56 18.12 -0.87 17.11
N ILE A 57 17.42 -0.89 15.98
CA ILE A 57 16.26 -0.03 15.73
C ILE A 57 15.02 -0.83 16.09
N LYS A 58 14.23 -0.34 17.04
CA LYS A 58 13.11 -1.12 17.58
C LYS A 58 11.86 -0.98 16.74
N ASP A 59 11.25 -2.13 16.50
CA ASP A 59 9.87 -2.29 16.09
C ASP A 59 9.13 -2.90 17.29
N THR A 60 8.17 -2.18 17.86
CA THR A 60 7.45 -2.59 19.07
C THR A 60 6.18 -3.39 18.77
N ALA A 61 5.89 -3.72 17.51
CA ALA A 61 4.70 -4.44 17.15
C ALA A 61 4.74 -5.90 17.65
N TYR A 62 3.60 -6.39 18.11
CA TYR A 62 3.42 -7.76 18.63
C TYR A 62 4.39 -8.09 19.78
N GLY A 63 5.35 -8.99 19.56
CA GLY A 63 6.38 -9.36 20.53
C GLY A 63 7.61 -8.45 20.51
N GLY A 64 7.67 -7.51 19.57
CA GLY A 64 8.80 -6.63 19.33
C GLY A 64 10.03 -7.34 18.75
N GLY A 65 11.08 -6.55 18.54
CA GLY A 65 12.38 -7.01 18.04
C GLY A 65 13.12 -5.89 17.32
N ASP A 66 14.09 -6.24 16.49
CA ASP A 66 14.68 -5.26 15.57
C ASP A 66 13.78 -5.06 14.35
N LEU A 67 13.68 -3.81 13.90
CA LEU A 67 12.93 -3.40 12.73
C LEU A 67 13.35 -4.25 11.54
N THR A 68 12.40 -4.96 10.97
CA THR A 68 12.63 -5.85 9.84
C THR A 68 11.76 -5.40 8.68
N LEU A 69 12.36 -4.72 7.71
CA LEU A 69 11.65 -4.20 6.54
C LEU A 69 11.34 -5.32 5.55
N SER A 70 10.11 -5.33 5.06
CA SER A 70 9.71 -6.14 3.91
C SER A 70 10.37 -5.62 2.63
N GLN A 71 10.18 -6.32 1.51
CA GLN A 71 10.70 -5.83 0.23
C GLN A 71 10.14 -4.44 -0.12
N VAL A 72 8.84 -4.23 0.10
CA VAL A 72 8.18 -2.93 -0.15
C VAL A 72 8.60 -1.87 0.89
N GLY A 73 8.83 -2.28 2.15
CA GLY A 73 9.37 -1.40 3.18
C GLY A 73 10.76 -0.86 2.86
N GLN A 74 11.59 -1.66 2.19
CA GLN A 74 12.88 -1.23 1.68
C GLN A 74 12.73 -0.32 0.44
N SER A 75 11.90 -0.73 -0.52
CA SER A 75 11.51 0.14 -1.62
C SER A 75 10.32 -0.41 -2.42
N PHE A 76 9.43 0.48 -2.84
CA PHE A 76 8.39 0.17 -3.83
C PHE A 76 8.77 0.60 -5.26
N LYS A 77 10.05 0.88 -5.54
CA LYS A 77 10.51 1.15 -6.90
C LYS A 77 10.14 0.02 -7.85
N GLY A 78 9.72 0.38 -9.07
CA GLY A 78 9.26 -0.57 -10.08
C GLY A 78 7.78 -0.96 -9.97
N THR A 79 7.05 -0.42 -8.99
CA THR A 79 5.59 -0.53 -8.88
C THR A 79 4.90 0.70 -9.48
N PHE A 80 3.59 0.65 -9.67
CA PHE A 80 2.84 1.82 -10.13
C PHE A 80 2.80 2.98 -9.10
N CYS A 81 3.02 2.67 -7.81
CA CYS A 81 2.99 3.65 -6.73
C CYS A 81 4.11 4.69 -6.81
N THR A 82 5.15 4.47 -7.62
CA THR A 82 6.20 5.48 -7.87
C THR A 82 5.67 6.74 -8.54
N ASN A 83 4.49 6.69 -9.16
CA ASN A 83 3.87 7.85 -9.81
C ASN A 83 2.72 8.46 -8.98
N CYS A 84 2.42 7.88 -7.81
CA CYS A 84 1.31 8.26 -6.96
C CYS A 84 1.75 9.10 -5.77
N PHE A 85 0.79 9.77 -5.14
CA PHE A 85 0.93 10.11 -3.73
C PHE A 85 1.08 8.84 -2.90
N VAL A 86 1.90 8.91 -1.86
CA VAL A 86 2.14 7.77 -0.98
C VAL A 86 1.92 8.15 0.48
N GLY A 87 1.53 7.16 1.27
CA GLY A 87 1.20 7.37 2.67
C GLY A 87 1.17 6.08 3.47
N ILE A 88 0.97 6.25 4.77
CA ILE A 88 0.82 5.17 5.75
C ILE A 88 -0.53 5.35 6.45
N VAL A 89 -1.26 4.26 6.60
CA VAL A 89 -2.42 4.18 7.50
C VAL A 89 -2.29 2.92 8.32
N THR A 90 -2.03 3.07 9.62
CA THR A 90 -1.71 1.94 10.48
C THR A 90 -2.46 1.97 11.81
N ALA A 91 -2.68 0.78 12.36
CA ALA A 91 -3.23 0.61 13.70
C ALA A 91 -2.19 0.91 14.78
N GLY A 92 -0.93 0.57 14.54
CA GLY A 92 0.18 0.88 15.42
C GLY A 92 0.46 2.38 15.54
N ASP A 93 1.29 2.72 16.51
CA ASP A 93 1.92 4.04 16.63
C ASP A 93 3.35 4.03 16.07
N VAL A 94 3.80 2.93 15.46
CA VAL A 94 5.10 2.80 14.78
C VAL A 94 6.25 3.11 15.74
N SER A 95 6.26 2.39 16.87
CA SER A 95 7.20 2.55 17.98
C SER A 95 7.20 3.94 18.63
N GLY A 96 6.10 4.67 18.47
CA GLY A 96 5.86 5.96 19.15
C GLY A 96 6.38 7.19 18.40
N ALA A 97 6.06 8.36 18.96
CA ALA A 97 6.47 9.64 18.41
C ALA A 97 7.99 9.80 18.40
N ASN A 98 8.53 10.34 17.30
CA ASN A 98 9.98 10.55 17.08
C ASN A 98 10.82 9.26 17.08
N SER A 99 10.20 8.10 16.90
CA SER A 99 10.91 6.83 16.80
C SER A 99 11.79 6.78 15.55
N GLN A 100 12.88 6.01 15.64
CA GLN A 100 13.72 5.71 14.48
C GLN A 100 12.96 4.90 13.41
N GLU A 101 12.00 4.07 13.82
CA GLU A 101 11.13 3.34 12.90
C GLU A 101 10.34 4.30 11.99
N ARG A 102 9.65 5.29 12.58
CA ARG A 102 8.95 6.32 11.80
C ARG A 102 9.88 7.05 10.84
N ALA A 103 11.08 7.42 11.31
CA ALA A 103 12.06 8.12 10.49
C ALA A 103 12.49 7.30 9.27
N ILE A 104 12.75 6.00 9.46
CA ILE A 104 13.16 5.08 8.39
C ILE A 104 12.04 4.88 7.38
N LEU A 105 10.81 4.62 7.83
CA LEU A 105 9.68 4.43 6.92
C LEU A 105 9.44 5.69 6.07
N VAL A 106 9.51 6.89 6.68
CA VAL A 106 9.42 8.16 5.93
C VAL A 106 10.54 8.28 4.90
N GLN A 107 11.79 7.98 5.27
CA GLN A 107 12.93 8.00 4.35
C GLN A 107 12.74 7.04 3.16
N HIS A 108 12.22 5.84 3.39
CA HIS A 108 11.96 4.86 2.33
C HIS A 108 10.81 5.29 1.41
N LEU A 109 9.74 5.89 1.96
CA LEU A 109 8.68 6.47 1.15
C LEU A 109 9.21 7.56 0.20
N GLN A 110 10.06 8.47 0.71
CA GLN A 110 10.65 9.55 -0.08
C GLN A 110 11.63 9.05 -1.15
N SER A 111 12.49 8.10 -0.80
CA SER A 111 13.53 7.60 -1.70
C SER A 111 13.03 6.60 -2.75
N SER A 112 11.82 6.07 -2.59
CA SER A 112 11.20 5.11 -3.51
C SER A 112 10.50 5.75 -4.73
N GLY A 113 10.40 7.08 -4.77
CA GLY A 113 9.94 7.85 -5.93
C GLY A 113 8.49 8.33 -5.88
N GLY A 114 7.69 7.88 -4.90
CA GLY A 114 6.33 8.38 -4.70
C GLY A 114 6.29 9.83 -4.18
N LYS A 115 5.15 10.51 -4.34
CA LYS A 115 4.94 11.88 -3.86
C LYS A 115 4.51 11.84 -2.38
N LEU A 116 5.42 12.15 -1.46
CA LEU A 116 5.12 12.35 -0.05
C LEU A 116 5.04 13.87 0.26
N PRO A 117 3.85 14.47 0.43
CA PRO A 117 3.73 15.93 0.49
C PRO A 117 4.34 16.55 1.75
N VAL A 118 4.25 15.83 2.87
CA VAL A 118 4.65 16.26 4.21
C VAL A 118 5.15 15.04 5.00
N THR A 119 6.00 15.24 6.00
CA THR A 119 6.56 14.15 6.83
C THR A 119 5.94 14.08 8.22
N GLU A 120 5.04 15.00 8.54
CA GLU A 120 4.31 15.07 9.78
C GLU A 120 3.28 13.94 9.88
N TRP A 121 3.32 13.23 11.01
CA TRP A 121 2.31 12.23 11.33
C TRP A 121 1.03 12.90 11.82
N SER A 122 -0.10 12.23 11.59
CA SER A 122 -1.43 12.53 12.11
C SER A 122 -2.10 11.26 12.63
N GLY A 123 -3.37 11.33 13.01
CA GLY A 123 -4.11 10.20 13.55
C GLY A 123 -4.12 10.09 15.07
N PRO A 124 -4.95 9.18 15.62
CA PRO A 124 -5.18 9.06 17.04
C PRO A 124 -3.94 8.88 17.90
N SER A 125 -2.95 8.13 17.42
CA SER A 125 -1.73 7.79 18.19
C SER A 125 -0.50 8.56 17.73
N LYS A 126 -0.69 9.75 17.14
CA LYS A 126 0.41 10.59 16.63
C LYS A 126 1.48 10.83 17.70
N SER A 127 1.08 11.08 18.94
CA SER A 127 1.93 11.48 20.06
C SER A 127 1.99 10.43 21.17
N GLY A 128 1.59 9.19 20.88
CA GLY A 128 1.55 8.08 21.86
C GLY A 128 0.22 7.93 22.58
N GLU A 129 -0.84 8.62 22.14
CA GLU A 129 -2.18 8.45 22.68
C GLU A 129 -2.78 7.09 22.28
N ALA A 130 -3.81 6.65 23.02
CA ALA A 130 -4.47 5.37 22.77
C ALA A 130 -5.10 5.32 21.38
N ARG A 131 -5.01 4.14 20.76
CA ARG A 131 -5.67 3.84 19.47
C ARG A 131 -7.18 3.98 19.62
N ARG A 132 -7.84 4.44 18.56
CA ARG A 132 -9.31 4.46 18.48
C ARG A 132 -9.76 4.32 17.03
N ALA A 133 -11.06 4.14 16.83
CA ALA A 133 -11.64 4.17 15.51
C ALA A 133 -11.27 5.49 14.83
N CYS A 134 -10.72 5.40 13.61
CA CYS A 134 -10.41 6.58 12.82
C CYS A 134 -11.69 7.18 12.22
N THR A 135 -11.72 8.50 12.14
CA THR A 135 -12.67 9.28 11.36
C THR A 135 -11.91 10.05 10.28
N PRO A 136 -12.59 10.61 9.25
CA PRO A 136 -11.91 11.40 8.23
C PRO A 136 -11.13 12.60 8.76
N GLN A 137 -11.52 13.15 9.93
CA GLN A 137 -10.86 14.32 10.53
C GLN A 137 -9.49 14.01 11.14
N ASP A 138 -9.19 12.72 11.38
CA ASP A 138 -7.94 12.27 11.96
C ASP A 138 -6.76 12.37 10.97
N ALA A 139 -7.06 12.36 9.67
CA ALA A 139 -6.07 12.44 8.61
C ALA A 139 -5.78 13.90 8.25
N GLN A 140 -4.70 14.43 8.82
CA GLN A 140 -4.18 15.78 8.54
C GLN A 140 -2.86 15.74 7.75
N SER A 141 -2.47 14.55 7.29
CA SER A 141 -1.34 14.25 6.42
C SER A 141 -1.57 12.88 5.77
N THR A 142 -0.68 12.45 4.87
CA THR A 142 -0.73 11.07 4.33
C THR A 142 -0.15 10.02 5.28
N LEU A 143 0.29 10.40 6.48
CA LEU A 143 0.90 9.52 7.48
C LEU A 143 0.00 9.47 8.71
N VAL A 144 -0.79 8.41 8.86
CA VAL A 144 -1.84 8.30 9.90
C VAL A 144 -1.58 7.07 10.77
N THR A 145 -1.45 7.29 12.07
CA THR A 145 -1.23 6.25 13.11
C THR A 145 -2.42 6.10 14.04
N GLY A 146 -2.61 4.91 14.60
CA GLY A 146 -3.58 4.68 15.68
C GLY A 146 -5.01 4.38 15.24
N CYS A 147 -5.22 4.05 13.96
CA CYS A 147 -6.54 3.64 13.45
C CYS A 147 -6.84 2.20 13.82
N LEU A 148 -7.83 1.98 14.70
CA LEU A 148 -8.27 0.61 15.00
C LEU A 148 -8.58 -0.20 13.74
N ASP A 149 -8.31 -1.50 13.81
CA ASP A 149 -8.57 -2.41 12.71
C ASP A 149 -10.03 -2.28 12.22
N GLY A 150 -10.20 -2.26 10.91
CA GLY A 150 -11.49 -2.07 10.25
C GLY A 150 -11.95 -0.61 10.10
N THR A 151 -11.11 0.37 10.45
CA THR A 151 -11.43 1.81 10.31
C THR A 151 -10.51 2.59 9.38
N LYS A 152 -9.54 1.92 8.73
CA LYS A 152 -8.54 2.56 7.85
C LYS A 152 -9.13 3.23 6.62
N GLN A 153 -10.29 2.78 6.14
CA GLN A 153 -11.05 3.42 5.06
C GLN A 153 -11.48 4.84 5.40
N GLU A 154 -11.72 5.16 6.68
CA GLU A 154 -12.10 6.51 7.09
C GLU A 154 -10.89 7.45 7.06
N ALA A 155 -9.73 6.98 7.51
CA ALA A 155 -8.48 7.71 7.35
C ALA A 155 -8.16 7.92 5.85
N ALA A 156 -8.32 6.90 5.00
CA ALA A 156 -8.12 7.03 3.55
C ALA A 156 -9.01 8.13 2.93
N LYS A 157 -10.30 8.18 3.28
CA LYS A 157 -11.20 9.27 2.87
C LYS A 157 -10.69 10.64 3.33
N GLY A 158 -10.25 10.73 4.58
CA GLY A 158 -9.67 11.94 5.16
C GLY A 158 -8.41 12.40 4.41
N ILE A 159 -7.51 11.47 4.06
CA ILE A 159 -6.31 11.77 3.28
C ILE A 159 -6.68 12.31 1.90
N VAL A 160 -7.65 11.70 1.21
CA VAL A 160 -8.13 12.20 -0.10
C VAL A 160 -8.68 13.62 0.04
N ALA A 161 -9.49 13.90 1.07
CA ALA A 161 -10.01 15.24 1.34
C ALA A 161 -8.89 16.24 1.65
N TRP A 162 -7.89 15.85 2.43
CA TRP A 162 -6.72 16.68 2.76
C TRP A 162 -5.84 16.96 1.53
N LEU A 163 -5.71 15.99 0.61
CA LEU A 163 -5.00 16.13 -0.66
C LEU A 163 -5.78 16.96 -1.68
N ALA A 164 -7.09 17.19 -1.52
CA ALA A 164 -7.91 17.88 -2.51
C ALA A 164 -7.44 19.30 -2.85
N SER A 165 -6.71 19.97 -1.93
CA SER A 165 -6.09 21.29 -2.21
C SER A 165 -4.80 21.21 -3.02
N ARG A 166 -4.28 20.00 -3.28
CA ARG A 166 -2.99 19.71 -3.92
C ARG A 166 -3.15 18.90 -5.20
N ALA A 167 -4.12 18.00 -5.23
CA ALA A 167 -4.35 17.06 -6.32
C ALA A 167 -5.82 16.61 -6.35
N SER A 168 -6.31 16.31 -7.54
CA SER A 168 -7.59 15.62 -7.70
C SER A 168 -7.32 14.12 -7.84
N ILE A 169 -7.69 13.36 -6.81
CA ILE A 169 -7.52 11.91 -6.75
C ILE A 169 -8.90 11.28 -6.76
N PRO A 170 -9.34 10.71 -7.90
CA PRO A 170 -10.56 9.92 -7.95
C PRO A 170 -10.50 8.80 -6.91
N LEU A 171 -11.62 8.46 -6.24
CA LEU A 171 -11.63 7.37 -5.27
C LEU A 171 -11.18 6.04 -5.90
N SER A 172 -11.52 5.82 -7.17
CA SER A 172 -11.06 4.65 -7.95
C SER A 172 -9.54 4.59 -8.15
N ASN A 173 -8.82 5.67 -7.85
CA ASN A 173 -7.38 5.80 -7.91
C ASN A 173 -6.72 5.81 -6.51
N VAL A 174 -7.40 5.25 -5.51
CA VAL A 174 -6.87 5.06 -4.16
C VAL A 174 -6.72 3.57 -3.89
N TRP A 175 -5.55 3.15 -3.40
CA TRP A 175 -5.24 1.77 -3.03
C TRP A 175 -4.69 1.69 -1.62
N LEU A 176 -5.32 0.89 -0.76
CA LEU A 176 -4.74 0.44 0.51
C LEU A 176 -4.11 -0.95 0.34
N PHE A 177 -2.89 -1.12 0.85
CA PHE A 177 -2.23 -2.40 1.01
C PHE A 177 -2.07 -2.71 2.51
N ASP A 178 -2.55 -3.85 2.94
CA ASP A 178 -2.59 -4.28 4.33
C ASP A 178 -2.56 -5.81 4.37
N ASP A 179 -1.97 -6.42 5.38
CA ASP A 179 -1.89 -7.88 5.46
C ASP A 179 -3.13 -8.51 6.13
N ARG A 180 -4.00 -7.68 6.73
CA ARG A 180 -5.13 -8.13 7.53
C ARG A 180 -6.44 -7.90 6.81
N SER A 181 -7.21 -8.96 6.56
CA SER A 181 -8.47 -8.85 5.81
C SER A 181 -9.50 -7.95 6.49
N MET A 182 -9.48 -7.81 7.82
CA MET A 182 -10.34 -6.87 8.55
C MET A 182 -10.10 -5.41 8.16
N ASN A 183 -8.90 -5.04 7.72
CA ASN A 183 -8.57 -3.70 7.23
C ASN A 183 -8.91 -3.51 5.75
N ILE A 184 -9.06 -4.61 5.02
CA ILE A 184 -9.33 -4.64 3.58
C ILE A 184 -10.84 -4.65 3.30
N LYS A 185 -11.59 -5.54 3.96
CA LYS A 185 -13.05 -5.74 3.74
C LYS A 185 -13.87 -4.43 3.84
N PRO A 186 -13.61 -3.49 4.77
CA PRO A 186 -14.39 -2.26 4.89
C PRO A 186 -14.24 -1.27 3.72
N PHE A 187 -13.29 -1.48 2.81
CA PHE A 187 -13.20 -0.67 1.59
C PHE A 187 -14.31 -1.01 0.58
N ARG A 188 -15.06 -2.10 0.77
CA ARG A 188 -16.19 -2.47 -0.10
C ARG A 188 -17.23 -1.36 -0.11
N GLY A 189 -17.68 -0.95 -1.30
CA GLY A 189 -18.68 0.10 -1.46
C GLY A 189 -18.16 1.53 -1.26
N THR A 190 -16.87 1.73 -0.93
CA THR A 190 -16.29 3.08 -0.79
C THR A 190 -15.93 3.74 -2.12
N GLY A 191 -15.85 2.97 -3.20
CA GLY A 191 -15.29 3.41 -4.48
C GLY A 191 -13.75 3.41 -4.54
N MET A 192 -13.08 3.16 -3.41
CA MET A 192 -11.63 2.94 -3.32
C MET A 192 -11.28 1.46 -3.44
N ASN A 193 -10.00 1.18 -3.65
CA ASN A 193 -9.46 -0.16 -3.79
C ASN A 193 -8.69 -0.55 -2.53
N ALA A 194 -8.66 -1.85 -2.23
CA ALA A 194 -7.83 -2.38 -1.16
C ALA A 194 -7.41 -3.82 -1.47
N LYS A 195 -6.16 -4.16 -1.17
CA LYS A 195 -5.61 -5.49 -1.42
C LYS A 195 -4.94 -6.02 -0.18
N GLN A 196 -5.36 -7.22 0.23
CA GLN A 196 -4.63 -8.00 1.21
C GLN A 196 -3.30 -8.47 0.63
N ILE A 197 -2.21 -8.31 1.38
CA ILE A 197 -0.85 -8.69 0.95
C ILE A 197 -0.21 -9.72 1.89
N SER A 198 1.02 -10.12 1.58
CA SER A 198 1.75 -11.19 2.25
C SER A 198 0.99 -12.52 2.16
N CYS A 199 0.24 -12.74 1.07
CA CYS A 199 -0.65 -13.90 0.94
C CYS A 199 0.11 -15.23 0.90
N ALA A 200 1.33 -15.24 0.33
CA ALA A 200 2.16 -16.44 0.26
C ALA A 200 2.73 -16.87 1.61
N THR A 201 2.73 -15.97 2.61
CA THR A 201 3.36 -16.21 3.91
C THR A 201 2.42 -15.79 5.02
N ARG A 202 1.52 -16.68 5.43
CA ARG A 202 0.51 -16.41 6.46
C ARG A 202 0.86 -17.03 7.79
N ASN A 203 0.48 -16.36 8.86
CA ASN A 203 0.30 -16.95 10.17
C ASN A 203 -1.20 -17.27 10.33
N PRO A 204 -1.62 -18.54 10.24
CA PRO A 204 -3.03 -18.90 10.26
C PRO A 204 -3.69 -18.64 11.63
N GLN A 205 -2.94 -18.67 12.73
CA GLN A 205 -3.48 -18.39 14.06
C GLN A 205 -3.83 -16.92 14.25
N MET A 206 -3.02 -16.02 13.69
CA MET A 206 -3.20 -14.57 13.85
C MET A 206 -3.93 -13.91 12.66
N GLN A 207 -4.07 -14.64 11.54
CA GLN A 207 -4.62 -14.16 10.27
C GLN A 207 -3.91 -12.89 9.78
N ILE A 208 -2.58 -12.95 9.80
CA ILE A 208 -1.66 -11.87 9.37
C ILE A 208 -0.52 -12.43 8.51
N GLY A 209 0.16 -11.55 7.80
CA GLY A 209 1.37 -11.82 7.04
C GLY A 209 2.56 -12.15 7.94
N VAL A 210 3.55 -12.81 7.34
CA VAL A 210 4.80 -13.13 8.01
C VAL A 210 5.95 -12.35 7.39
N CYS A 211 6.10 -12.35 6.06
CA CYS A 211 7.24 -11.71 5.42
C CYS A 211 6.98 -10.26 4.99
N GLY A 212 5.77 -9.73 5.18
CA GLY A 212 5.43 -8.42 4.64
C GLY A 212 5.11 -8.45 3.16
N ALA A 213 4.96 -7.27 2.58
CA ALA A 213 4.60 -7.10 1.18
C ALA A 213 5.79 -7.26 0.24
N THR A 214 5.53 -7.86 -0.92
CA THR A 214 6.43 -7.92 -2.06
C THR A 214 6.05 -6.90 -3.14
N THR A 215 6.98 -6.46 -3.97
CA THR A 215 6.69 -5.52 -5.04
C THR A 215 5.74 -6.11 -6.10
N GLN A 216 5.73 -7.44 -6.26
CA GLN A 216 4.79 -8.14 -7.13
C GLN A 216 3.33 -8.06 -6.62
N GLU A 217 3.13 -7.82 -5.33
CA GLU A 217 1.80 -7.65 -4.77
C GLU A 217 1.24 -6.24 -4.97
N ILE A 218 2.09 -5.24 -5.23
CA ILE A 218 1.71 -3.83 -5.39
C ILE A 218 1.24 -3.56 -6.82
N LEU A 219 0.00 -3.98 -7.09
CA LEU A 219 -0.67 -3.87 -8.39
C LEU A 219 -1.84 -2.88 -8.31
N PRO A 220 -2.14 -2.12 -9.39
CA PRO A 220 -3.29 -1.21 -9.45
C PRO A 220 -4.59 -1.98 -9.72
N ALA A 221 -4.81 -3.09 -9.00
CA ALA A 221 -5.99 -3.93 -9.17
C ALA A 221 -7.23 -3.19 -8.64
N PRO A 222 -8.31 -3.11 -9.42
CA PRO A 222 -9.54 -2.49 -8.95
C PRO A 222 -10.27 -3.37 -7.94
N GLY A 223 -11.04 -2.74 -7.04
CA GLY A 223 -11.89 -3.41 -6.07
C GLY A 223 -11.18 -3.82 -4.78
N VAL A 224 -11.82 -4.72 -4.05
CA VAL A 224 -11.34 -5.22 -2.75
C VAL A 224 -11.00 -6.70 -2.88
N SER A 225 -9.73 -7.04 -2.69
CA SER A 225 -9.21 -8.41 -2.85
C SER A 225 -8.60 -8.91 -1.54
N ILE A 226 -9.01 -10.09 -1.08
CA ILE A 226 -8.42 -10.77 0.08
C ILE A 226 -7.63 -12.01 -0.37
N CYS A 227 -6.78 -12.56 0.49
CA CYS A 227 -6.04 -13.77 0.16
C CYS A 227 -7.02 -14.97 0.05
N ALA A 228 -6.79 -15.88 -0.91
CA ALA A 228 -7.71 -16.98 -1.21
C ALA A 228 -8.06 -17.86 0.01
N ASP A 229 -7.08 -18.15 0.87
CA ASP A 229 -7.28 -18.96 2.08
C ASP A 229 -8.25 -18.31 3.11
N GLU A 230 -8.59 -17.03 2.93
CA GLU A 230 -9.57 -16.29 3.73
C GLU A 230 -10.89 -16.00 2.99
N GLU A 231 -10.99 -16.34 1.69
CA GLU A 231 -12.24 -16.30 0.92
C GLU A 231 -13.15 -17.49 1.26
N ASP A 232 -12.56 -18.67 1.46
CA ASP A 232 -13.29 -19.93 1.74
C ASP A 232 -13.82 -20.04 3.18
N GLN A 233 -13.56 -19.06 4.04
CA GLN A 233 -14.09 -19.02 5.41
C GLN A 233 -15.38 -18.19 5.56
N VAL A 234 -15.96 -17.70 4.45
CA VAL A 234 -17.32 -17.18 4.45
C VAL A 234 -18.30 -18.36 4.41
N VAL A 235 -18.46 -19.02 5.56
CA VAL A 235 -19.55 -19.98 5.77
C VAL A 235 -20.86 -19.18 5.77
N VAL A 236 -21.76 -19.56 4.87
CA VAL A 236 -23.14 -19.05 4.72
C VAL A 236 -23.93 -19.26 6.01
#